data_AF-A0A4S1EQ10-F1
#
_entry.id   AF-A0A4S1EQ10-F1
#
_cell.length_a   1.000
_cell.length_b   1.000
_cell.length_c   1.000
_cell.angle_alpha   90.00
_cell.angle_beta   90.00
_cell.angle_gamma   90.00
#
_symmetry.space_group_name_H-M   'P 1'
#
loop_
_entity.id
_entity.type
_entity.pdbx_description
1 polymer ?
#
loop_
_entity_poly.entity_id
_entity_poly.type
_entity_poly.pdbx_seq_one_letter_code
_entity_poly.pdbx_strand_id
1 'polypeptide(L)'
;QKSAAADGQAQASVTAARAALAASKQQLDVLNTQISEATAEVAAAKADLDTADLDLGFTEIRSPIDGIVGNRLAQVGTYVSPGSYLLTIVPASG
;
A
#
# COMPACT_ATOMS: atom_id res chain seq x y z
N GLN A 1 43.20 -11.79 47.99
CA GLN A 1 43.35 -12.05 46.54
C GLN A 1 42.13 -12.76 45.91
N LYS A 2 41.43 -13.68 46.59
CA LYS A 2 40.19 -14.33 46.06
C LYS A 2 39.03 -13.38 45.73
N SER A 3 38.85 -12.27 46.45
CA SER A 3 37.75 -11.32 46.23
C SER A 3 37.84 -10.60 44.88
N ALA A 4 39.02 -10.07 44.53
CA ALA A 4 39.20 -9.32 43.28
C ALA A 4 38.92 -10.16 42.02
N ALA A 5 39.22 -11.47 42.06
CA ALA A 5 38.90 -12.39 40.98
C ALA A 5 37.38 -12.64 40.85
N ALA A 6 36.66 -12.73 41.97
CA ALA A 6 35.20 -12.88 41.97
C ALA A 6 34.50 -11.61 41.46
N ASP A 7 34.98 -10.42 41.87
CA ASP A 7 34.45 -9.13 41.45
C ASP A 7 34.65 -8.91 39.94
N GLY A 8 35.84 -9.24 39.42
CA GLY A 8 36.13 -9.18 37.98
C GLY A 8 35.26 -10.12 37.16
N GLN A 9 34.97 -11.32 37.65
CA GLN A 9 34.10 -12.28 36.98
C GLN A 9 32.62 -11.87 37.00
N ALA A 10 32.17 -11.24 38.08
CA ALA A 10 30.83 -10.65 38.16
C ALA A 10 30.68 -9.49 37.15
N GLN A 11 31.67 -8.61 37.05
CA GLN A 11 31.67 -7.51 36.08
C GLN A 11 31.74 -8.00 34.63
N ALA A 12 32.54 -9.04 34.34
CA ALA A 12 32.58 -9.66 33.03
C ALA A 12 31.21 -10.24 32.65
N SER A 13 30.53 -10.89 33.60
CA SER A 13 29.19 -11.47 33.39
C SER A 13 28.13 -10.40 33.10
N VAL A 14 28.15 -9.27 33.82
CA VAL A 14 27.27 -8.12 33.55
C VAL A 14 27.54 -7.51 32.18
N THR A 15 28.82 -7.38 31.80
CA THR A 15 29.21 -6.84 30.50
C THR A 15 28.76 -7.73 29.35
N ALA A 16 28.94 -9.05 29.48
CA ALA A 16 28.44 -10.03 28.53
C ALA A 16 26.92 -9.99 28.41
N ALA A 17 26.19 -9.92 29.54
CA ALA A 17 24.73 -9.83 29.54
C ALA A 17 24.25 -8.53 28.87
N ARG A 18 24.92 -7.40 29.09
CA ARG A 18 24.62 -6.12 28.43
C ARG A 18 24.87 -6.19 26.92
N ALA A 19 25.96 -6.82 26.49
CA ALA A 19 26.25 -7.02 25.07
C ALA A 19 25.19 -7.91 24.39
N ALA A 20 24.80 -9.01 25.04
CA ALA A 20 23.73 -9.88 24.55
C ALA A 20 22.38 -9.15 24.45
N LEU A 21 22.06 -8.30 25.43
CA LEU A 21 20.86 -7.46 25.38
C LEU A 21 20.92 -6.44 24.23
N ALA A 22 22.06 -5.80 24.01
CA ALA A 22 22.25 -4.86 22.91
C ALA A 22 22.10 -5.55 21.55
N ALA A 23 22.69 -6.73 21.38
CA ALA A 23 22.54 -7.53 20.17
C ALA A 23 21.07 -7.94 19.94
N SER A 24 20.36 -8.36 20.99
CA SER A 24 18.94 -8.72 20.90
C SER A 24 18.08 -7.51 20.51
N LYS A 25 18.36 -6.32 21.05
CA LYS A 25 17.67 -5.08 20.66
C LYS A 25 17.91 -4.73 19.20
N GLN A 26 19.16 -4.79 18.74
CA GLN A 26 19.49 -4.56 17.33
C GLN A 26 18.73 -5.53 16.41
N GLN A 27 18.59 -6.79 16.81
CA GLN A 27 17.85 -7.78 16.05
C GLN A 27 16.35 -7.48 16.02
N LEU A 28 15.77 -6.99 17.12
CA LEU A 28 14.39 -6.51 17.14
C LEU A 28 14.20 -5.30 16.23
N ASP A 29 15.16 -4.37 16.18
CA ASP A 29 15.07 -3.19 15.31
C ASP A 29 15.09 -3.60 13.83
N VAL A 30 15.92 -4.58 13.45
CA VAL A 30 15.93 -5.16 12.11
C VAL A 30 14.59 -5.83 11.79
N LEU A 31 14.06 -6.64 12.70
CA LEU A 31 12.74 -7.29 12.53
C LEU A 31 11.61 -6.26 12.38
N ASN A 32 11.62 -5.20 13.18
CA ASN A 32 10.64 -4.12 13.09
C ASN A 32 10.72 -3.41 11.73
N THR A 33 11.94 -3.21 11.22
CA THR A 33 12.15 -2.62 9.89
C THR A 33 11.59 -3.53 8.80
N GLN A 34 11.87 -4.84 8.86
CA GLN A 34 11.33 -5.81 7.92
C GLN A 34 9.80 -5.87 7.94
N ILE A 35 9.19 -5.77 9.13
CA ILE A 35 7.72 -5.70 9.26
C ILE A 35 7.19 -4.42 8.61
N SER A 36 7.85 -3.29 8.81
CA SER A 36 7.46 -2.02 8.18
C SER A 36 7.57 -2.07 6.65
N GLU A 37 8.64 -2.67 6.13
CA GLU A 37 8.85 -2.88 4.69
C GLU A 37 7.74 -3.78 4.11
N ALA A 38 7.50 -4.94 4.71
CA ALA A 38 6.44 -5.85 4.27
C ALA A 38 5.05 -5.19 4.33
N THR A 39 4.79 -4.37 5.34
CA THR A 39 3.52 -3.62 5.46
C THR A 39 3.38 -2.60 4.33
N ALA A 40 4.47 -1.91 3.97
CA ALA A 40 4.50 -0.98 2.86
C ALA A 40 4.29 -1.68 1.51
N GLU A 41 4.89 -2.86 1.30
CA GLU A 41 4.67 -3.67 0.11
C GLU A 41 3.21 -4.10 -0.04
N VAL A 42 2.58 -4.54 1.05
CA VAL A 42 1.14 -4.87 1.05
C VAL A 42 0.29 -3.65 0.73
N ALA A 43 0.63 -2.47 1.25
CA ALA A 43 -0.09 -1.24 0.94
C ALA A 43 0.05 -0.84 -0.53
N ALA A 44 1.25 -0.97 -1.11
CA ALA A 44 1.49 -0.73 -2.53
C ALA A 44 0.68 -1.71 -3.41
N ALA A 45 0.72 -3.01 -3.11
CA ALA A 45 -0.04 -4.01 -3.86
C ALA A 45 -1.56 -3.79 -3.80
N LYS A 46 -2.08 -3.27 -2.68
CA LYS A 46 -3.49 -2.87 -2.58
C LYS A 46 -3.81 -1.67 -3.47
N ALA A 47 -2.94 -0.66 -3.51
CA ALA A 47 -3.12 0.49 -4.39
C ALA A 47 -3.09 0.09 -5.88
N ASP A 48 -2.25 -0.86 -6.24
CA ASP A 48 -2.21 -1.42 -7.60
C ASP A 48 -3.51 -2.16 -7.93
N LEU A 49 -4.05 -2.92 -6.98
CA LEU A 49 -5.35 -3.58 -7.13
C LEU A 49 -6.48 -2.56 -7.30
N ASP A 50 -6.53 -1.53 -6.44
CA ASP A 50 -7.55 -0.48 -6.53
C ASP A 50 -7.48 0.25 -7.89
N THR A 51 -6.28 0.47 -8.40
CA THR A 51 -6.07 1.07 -9.73
C THR A 51 -6.58 0.13 -10.84
N ALA A 52 -6.28 -1.16 -10.77
CA ALA A 52 -6.77 -2.14 -11.74
C ALA A 52 -8.31 -2.27 -11.71
N ASP A 53 -8.92 -2.20 -10.53
CA ASP A 53 -10.37 -2.22 -10.36
C ASP A 53 -11.02 -0.94 -10.93
N LEU A 54 -10.37 0.22 -10.76
CA LEU A 54 -10.81 1.47 -11.40
C LEU A 54 -10.71 1.41 -12.92
N ASP A 55 -9.60 0.90 -13.46
CA ASP A 55 -9.41 0.72 -14.89
C ASP A 55 -10.46 -0.24 -15.49
N LEU A 56 -10.76 -1.33 -14.77
CA LEU A 56 -11.86 -2.23 -15.14
C LEU A 56 -13.21 -1.51 -15.09
N GLY A 57 -13.47 -0.71 -14.06
CA GLY A 57 -14.67 0.13 -13.95
C GLY A 57 -14.81 1.11 -15.12
N PHE A 58 -13.70 1.69 -15.59
CA PHE A 58 -13.69 2.60 -16.74
C PHE A 58 -13.96 1.91 -18.09
N THR A 59 -14.00 0.57 -18.14
CA THR A 59 -14.49 -0.15 -19.32
C THR A 59 -16.01 0.00 -19.52
N GLU A 60 -16.75 0.32 -18.46
CA GLU A 60 -18.18 0.58 -18.51
C GLU A 60 -18.48 2.07 -18.32
N ILE A 61 -18.82 2.75 -19.42
CA ILE A 61 -19.10 4.18 -19.40
C ILE A 61 -20.56 4.42 -18.99
N ARG A 62 -20.75 4.98 -17.80
CA ARG A 62 -22.07 5.31 -17.22
C ARG A 62 -22.30 6.81 -17.18
N SER A 63 -23.57 7.21 -17.23
CA SER A 63 -23.97 8.60 -16.98
C SER A 63 -23.88 8.92 -15.49
N PRO A 64 -23.34 10.08 -15.09
CA PRO A 64 -23.40 10.53 -13.70
C PRO A 64 -24.78 11.08 -13.31
N ILE A 65 -25.67 11.31 -14.28
CA ILE A 65 -27.00 11.91 -14.08
C ILE A 65 -28.10 11.11 -14.76
N ASP A 66 -29.30 11.19 -14.22
CA ASP A 66 -30.50 10.65 -14.85
C ASP A 66 -30.96 11.57 -15.99
N GLY A 67 -31.26 10.98 -17.15
CA GLY A 67 -31.65 11.74 -18.32
C GLY A 67 -31.97 10.88 -19.53
N ILE A 68 -32.30 11.54 -20.63
CA ILE A 68 -32.60 10.92 -21.91
C ILE A 68 -31.36 11.03 -22.79
N VAL A 69 -30.93 9.91 -23.39
CA VAL A 69 -29.86 9.90 -24.38
C VAL A 69 -30.35 10.63 -25.63
N GLY A 70 -29.70 11.73 -25.98
CA GLY A 70 -29.97 12.49 -27.19
C GLY A 70 -29.21 11.91 -28.38
N ASN A 71 -28.01 12.43 -28.64
CA ASN A 71 -27.16 11.99 -29.74
C ASN A 71 -26.15 10.92 -29.29
N ARG A 72 -26.10 9.77 -29.97
CA ARG A 72 -25.13 8.70 -29.72
C ARG A 72 -24.18 8.60 -30.92
N LEU A 73 -22.95 9.05 -30.72
CA LEU A 73 -21.89 9.07 -31.73
C LEU A 73 -21.06 7.79 -31.72
N ALA A 74 -20.95 7.13 -30.56
CA ALA A 74 -20.26 5.86 -30.42
C ALA A 74 -21.03 4.71 -31.09
N GLN A 75 -20.31 3.89 -31.87
CA GLN A 75 -20.84 2.71 -32.54
C GLN A 75 -20.01 1.47 -32.18
N VAL A 76 -20.61 0.29 -32.29
CA VAL A 76 -19.89 -0.97 -32.03
C VAL A 76 -18.71 -1.11 -33.00
N GLY A 77 -17.52 -1.37 -32.46
CA GLY A 77 -16.29 -1.48 -33.23
C GLY A 77 -15.54 -0.15 -33.45
N THR A 78 -16.09 0.98 -32.98
CA THR A 78 -15.36 2.25 -32.98
C THR A 78 -14.27 2.24 -31.91
N TYR A 79 -13.05 2.60 -32.29
CA TYR A 79 -11.96 2.83 -31.35
C TYR A 79 -12.20 4.15 -30.60
N VAL A 80 -12.10 4.12 -29.27
CA VAL A 80 -12.33 5.28 -28.40
C VAL A 80 -11.13 5.49 -27.48
N SER A 81 -10.74 6.75 -27.31
CA SER A 81 -9.66 7.17 -26.40
C SER A 81 -10.23 7.96 -25.22
N PRO A 82 -9.53 8.07 -24.08
CA PRO A 82 -9.92 8.96 -22.99
C PRO A 82 -10.24 10.38 -23.50
N GLY A 83 -11.38 10.93 -23.07
CA GLY A 83 -11.86 12.24 -23.52
C GLY A 83 -12.65 12.24 -24.84
N SER A 84 -12.84 11.07 -25.48
CA SER A 84 -13.71 10.98 -26.66
C SER A 84 -15.16 11.29 -26.32
N TYR A 85 -15.81 12.10 -27.15
CA TYR A 85 -17.23 12.42 -26.98
C TYR A 85 -18.10 11.30 -27.56
N LEU A 86 -18.72 10.50 -26.69
CA LEU A 86 -19.46 9.30 -27.11
C LEU A 86 -20.95 9.52 -27.28
N LEU A 87 -21.57 10.30 -26.40
CA LEU A 87 -23.00 10.57 -26.40
C LEU A 87 -23.35 11.83 -25.61
N THR A 88 -24.57 12.33 -25.80
CA THR A 88 -25.16 13.45 -25.05
C THR A 88 -26.34 12.98 -24.22
N ILE A 89 -26.45 13.45 -22.97
CA ILE A 89 -27.58 13.18 -22.09
C ILE A 89 -28.27 14.49 -21.73
N VAL A 90 -29.59 14.51 -21.86
CA VAL A 90 -30.45 15.62 -21.46
C VAL A 90 -31.10 15.27 -20.12
N PRO A 91 -30.93 16.08 -19.05
CA PRO A 91 -31.51 15.78 -17.74
C PRO A 91 -33.04 15.59 -17.80
N ALA A 92 -33.56 14.60 -17.06
CA ALA A 92 -34.99 14.32 -17.03
C ALA A 92 -35.79 15.34 -16.17
N SER A 93 -35.12 16.04 -15.25
CA SER A 93 -35.66 17.15 -14.49
C SER A 93 -35.13 18.46 -15.05
N GLY A 94 -36.01 19.19 -15.75
CA GLY A 94 -35.85 20.63 -16.01
C GLY A 94 -36.43 21.45 -14.86
#